data_AF-A0AAV6PBX9-F1
#
_entry.id   AF-A0AAV6PBX9-F1
#
_cell.length_a   1.000
_cell.length_b   1.000
_cell.length_c   1.000
_cell.angle_alpha   90.00
_cell.angle_beta   90.00
_cell.angle_gamma   90.00
#
_symmetry.space_group_name_H-M   'P 1'
#
loop_
_entity.id
_entity.type
_entity.pdbx_description
1 polymer ?
#
loop_
_entity_poly.entity_id
_entity_poly.type
_entity_poly.pdbx_seq_one_letter_code
_entity_poly.pdbx_strand_id
1 'polypeptide(L)'
;MDSLVTELYALAEHCSYGVLHDELIRDRLVVGLLDKGLSERMQLDAELTLDKAVRMARQSEEVKEQQVSLRGDTRAQASDDRRVLKNSEPATYKPQYANVKCSLVR
;
A
#
# COMPACT_ATOMS: atom_id res chain seq x y z
N MET A 1 -7.88 -4.18 5.73
CA MET A 1 -6.98 -3.08 6.20
C MET A 1 -6.84 -3.00 7.73
N ASP A 2 -7.91 -3.19 8.50
CA ASP A 2 -7.93 -2.84 9.93
C ASP A 2 -6.99 -3.63 10.85
N SER A 3 -6.65 -4.87 10.48
CA SER A 3 -5.64 -5.65 11.17
C SER A 3 -4.28 -4.96 11.17
N LEU A 4 -3.84 -4.42 10.03
CA LEU A 4 -2.59 -3.67 9.90
C LEU A 4 -2.57 -2.46 10.82
N VAL A 5 -3.65 -1.67 10.84
CA VAL A 5 -3.76 -0.50 11.72
C VAL A 5 -3.63 -0.93 13.18
N THR A 6 -4.34 -1.98 13.57
CA THR A 6 -4.35 -2.49 14.95
C THR A 6 -2.96 -2.99 15.37
N GLU A 7 -2.28 -3.75 14.51
CA GLU A 7 -0.91 -4.23 14.75
C GLU A 7 0.09 -3.08 14.91
N LEU A 8 -0.05 -2.01 14.12
CA LEU A 8 0.81 -0.83 14.23
C LEU A 8 0.61 -0.09 15.56
N TYR A 9 -0.64 0.07 16.00
CA TYR A 9 -0.93 0.66 17.31
C TYR A 9 -0.41 -0.22 18.45
N ALA A 10 -0.60 -1.53 18.38
CA ALA A 10 -0.09 -2.45 19.41
C ALA A 10 1.45 -2.42 19.50
N LEU A 11 2.15 -2.30 18.37
CA LEU A 11 3.60 -2.16 18.34
C LEU A 11 4.05 -0.82 18.95
N ALA A 12 3.32 0.25 18.66
CA ALA A 12 3.62 1.58 19.15
C ALA A 12 3.24 1.82 20.62
N GLU A 13 2.31 1.05 21.18
CA GLU A 13 1.81 1.16 22.57
C GLU A 13 2.94 1.16 23.61
N HIS A 14 3.98 0.36 23.37
CA HIS A 14 5.11 0.19 24.28
C HIS A 14 6.32 1.07 23.92
N CYS A 15 6.15 1.93 22.92
CA CYS A 15 7.20 2.79 22.41
C CYS A 15 7.02 4.23 22.91
N SER A 16 8.05 4.78 23.54
CA SER A 16 8.06 6.15 24.07
C SER A 16 8.26 7.21 22.97
N TYR A 17 7.39 7.22 21.95
CA TYR A 17 7.49 8.14 20.81
C TYR A 17 7.02 9.57 21.10
N GLY A 18 6.24 9.76 22.17
CA GLY A 18 5.74 11.07 22.56
C GLY A 18 4.95 11.74 21.44
N VAL A 19 5.34 12.96 21.08
CA VAL A 19 4.65 13.75 20.03
C VAL A 19 4.76 13.14 18.63
N LEU A 20 5.75 12.27 18.37
CA LEU A 20 5.97 11.63 17.07
C LEU A 20 5.17 10.34 16.88
N HIS A 21 4.41 9.91 17.89
CA HIS A 21 3.67 8.65 17.86
C HIS A 21 2.83 8.51 16.60
N ASP A 22 2.01 9.51 16.29
CA ASP A 22 1.09 9.45 15.16
C ASP A 22 1.80 9.57 13.81
N GLU A 23 2.90 10.35 13.75
CA GLU A 23 3.71 10.51 12.54
C GLU A 23 4.39 9.18 12.17
N LEU A 24 4.96 8.47 13.15
CA LEU A 24 5.62 7.19 12.90
C LEU A 24 4.65 6.10 12.49
N ILE A 25 3.48 6.03 13.12
CA ILE A 25 2.43 5.09 12.71
C ILE A 25 1.94 5.42 11.29
N ARG A 26 1.71 6.70 10.98
CA ARG A 26 1.32 7.14 9.63
C ARG A 26 2.35 6.73 8.59
N ASP A 27 3.62 7.00 8.84
CA ASP A 27 4.68 6.71 7.86
C ASP A 27 4.84 5.21 7.65
N ARG A 28 4.75 4.42 8.72
CA ARG A 28 4.77 2.95 8.64
C ARG A 28 3.55 2.40 7.91
N LEU A 29 2.38 3.00 8.11
CA LEU A 29 1.15 2.68 7.40
C LEU A 29 1.30 2.91 5.90
N VAL A 30 1.72 4.12 5.50
CA VAL A 30 1.86 4.53 4.10
C VAL A 30 2.81 3.61 3.33
N VAL A 31 3.97 3.27 3.90
CA VAL A 31 4.94 2.37 3.27
C VAL A 31 4.47 0.91 3.31
N GLY A 32 3.70 0.53 4.34
CA GLY A 32 3.14 -0.81 4.51
C GLY A 32 2.00 -1.17 3.57
N LEU A 33 1.42 -0.21 2.84
CA LEU A 33 0.35 -0.46 1.89
C LEU A 33 0.82 -1.30 0.68
N LEU A 34 -0.03 -2.27 0.32
CA LEU A 34 0.13 -3.07 -0.91
C LEU A 34 -0.19 -2.24 -2.17
N ASP A 35 -1.18 -1.34 -2.08
CA ASP A 35 -1.53 -0.44 -3.17
C ASP A 35 -0.50 0.69 -3.28
N LYS A 36 0.38 0.57 -4.27
CA LYS A 36 1.43 1.56 -4.54
C LYS A 36 0.88 2.89 -5.05
N GLY A 37 -0.22 2.89 -5.80
CA GLY A 37 -0.84 4.14 -6.26
C GLY A 37 -1.53 4.90 -5.13
N LEU A 38 -2.11 4.20 -4.16
CA LEU A 38 -2.59 4.85 -2.93
C LEU A 38 -1.44 5.38 -2.08
N SER A 39 -0.38 4.59 -1.89
CA SER A 39 0.81 4.99 -1.14
C SER A 39 1.45 6.25 -1.73
N GLU A 40 1.61 6.31 -3.06
CA GLU A 40 2.14 7.48 -3.76
C GLU A 40 1.26 8.73 -3.55
N ARG A 41 -0.07 8.60 -3.71
CA ARG A 41 -1.00 9.71 -3.47
C ARG A 41 -0.95 10.23 -2.04
N MET A 42 -0.81 9.34 -1.06
CA MET A 42 -0.62 9.70 0.34
C MET A 42 0.70 10.46 0.54
N GLN A 43 1.80 10.02 -0.07
CA GLN A 43 3.11 10.66 0.04
C GLN A 43 3.16 12.06 -0.59
N LEU A 44 2.32 12.33 -1.59
CA LEU A 44 2.20 13.65 -2.21
C LEU A 44 1.35 14.65 -1.41
N ASP A 45 0.65 14.18 -0.38
CA ASP A 45 -0.22 15.00 0.47
C ASP A 45 0.55 15.58 1.66
N ALA A 46 0.95 16.85 1.56
CA ALA A 46 1.74 17.53 2.58
C ALA A 46 0.99 17.68 3.94
N GLU A 47 -0.34 17.58 3.94
CA GLU A 47 -1.17 17.68 5.13
C GLU A 47 -1.68 16.31 5.59
N LEU A 48 -1.02 15.23 5.17
CA LEU A 48 -1.41 13.87 5.56
C LEU A 48 -1.25 13.65 7.06
N THR A 49 -2.37 13.44 7.74
CA THR A 49 -2.43 13.00 9.14
C THR A 49 -2.67 11.49 9.22
N LEU A 50 -2.38 10.89 10.38
CA LEU A 50 -2.66 9.47 10.62
C LEU A 50 -4.14 9.12 10.39
N ASP A 51 -5.05 9.93 10.93
CA ASP A 51 -6.49 9.75 10.73
C ASP A 51 -6.88 9.80 9.24
N LYS A 52 -6.35 10.78 8.48
CA LYS A 52 -6.59 10.90 7.05
C LYS A 52 -6.07 9.66 6.30
N ALA A 53 -4.88 9.19 6.66
CA ALA A 53 -4.29 7.99 6.06
C ALA A 53 -5.13 6.73 6.31
N VAL A 54 -5.61 6.51 7.54
CA VAL A 54 -6.49 5.39 7.89
C VAL A 54 -7.80 5.45 7.10
N ARG A 55 -8.44 6.63 7.04
CA ARG A 55 -9.70 6.83 6.29
C ARG A 55 -9.52 6.54 4.80
N MET A 56 -8.48 7.10 4.18
CA MET A 56 -8.18 6.86 2.77
C MET A 56 -7.92 5.39 2.46
N ALA A 57 -7.22 4.68 3.34
CA ALA A 57 -6.94 3.26 3.17
C ALA A 57 -8.21 2.40 3.24
N ARG A 58 -9.09 2.65 4.22
CA ARG A 58 -10.40 1.97 4.33
C ARG A 58 -11.27 2.23 3.12
N GLN A 59 -11.43 3.51 2.74
CA GLN A 59 -12.21 3.89 1.55
C GLN A 59 -11.67 3.24 0.28
N SER A 60 -10.35 3.13 0.13
CA SER A 60 -9.77 2.46 -1.03
C SER A 60 -10.04 0.96 -1.07
N GLU A 61 -10.20 0.29 0.07
CA GLU A 61 -10.57 -1.12 0.15
C GLU A 61 -12.06 -1.28 -0.24
N GLU A 62 -12.94 -0.50 0.37
CA GLU A 62 -14.38 -0.49 0.09
C GLU A 62 -14.69 -0.20 -1.39
N VAL A 63 -14.04 0.83 -1.97
CA VAL A 63 -14.25 1.18 -3.38
C VAL A 63 -13.79 0.06 -4.30
N LYS A 64 -12.71 -0.66 -3.99
CA LYS A 64 -12.26 -1.80 -4.79
C LYS A 64 -13.27 -2.93 -4.75
N GLU A 65 -13.79 -3.26 -3.57
CA GLU A 65 -14.83 -4.28 -3.42
C GLU A 65 -16.10 -3.92 -4.20
N GLN A 66 -16.56 -2.68 -4.06
CA GLN A 66 -17.73 -2.16 -4.80
C GLN A 66 -17.49 -2.21 -6.31
N GLN A 67 -16.31 -1.81 -6.78
CA GLN A 67 -16.00 -1.86 -8.21
C GLN A 67 -15.97 -3.30 -8.76
N VAL A 68 -15.47 -4.27 -7.98
CA VAL A 68 -15.52 -5.69 -8.36
C VAL A 68 -16.97 -6.16 -8.49
N SER A 69 -17.86 -5.79 -7.56
CA SER A 69 -19.28 -6.12 -7.63
C SER A 69 -19.96 -5.47 -8.84
N LEU A 70 -19.84 -4.16 -9.02
CA LEU A 70 -20.50 -3.42 -10.11
C LEU A 70 -20.01 -3.82 -11.50
N ARG A 71 -18.71 -4.12 -11.64
CA ARG A 71 -18.12 -4.53 -12.93
C ARG A 71 -18.31 -6.04 -13.19
N GLY A 72 -18.46 -6.84 -12.14
CA GLY A 72 -18.73 -8.28 -12.23
C GLY A 72 -20.01 -8.62 -12.98
N ASP A 73 -21.05 -7.79 -12.86
CA ASP A 73 -22.34 -7.99 -13.54
C ASP A 73 -22.33 -7.60 -15.03
N THR A 74 -21.37 -6.79 -15.48
CA THR A 74 -21.30 -6.34 -16.89
C THR A 74 -20.63 -7.33 -17.85
N ARG A 75 -20.07 -8.45 -17.36
CA ARG A 75 -19.38 -9.43 -18.22
C ARG A 75 -20.33 -10.35 -19.02
N ALA A 76 -21.63 -10.31 -18.74
CA ALA A 76 -22.62 -11.13 -19.44
C ALA A 76 -23.12 -10.54 -20.78
N GLN A 77 -22.76 -9.30 -21.14
CA GLN A 77 -23.19 -8.69 -22.41
C GLN A 77 -22.10 -7.80 -23.02
N ALA A 78 -21.08 -8.42 -23.61
CA ALA A 78 -20.29 -7.80 -24.68
C ALA A 78 -19.71 -8.91 -25.56
N SER A 79 -20.41 -9.18 -26.65
CA SER A 79 -19.95 -9.96 -27.79
C SER A 79 -18.75 -9.30 -28.46
N ASP A 80 -17.71 -10.10 -28.65
CA ASP A 80 -16.81 -10.13 -29.81
C ASP A 80 -16.15 -8.81 -30.26
N ASP A 81 -14.89 -8.59 -29.84
CA ASP A 81 -13.87 -8.21 -30.82
C ASP A 81 -12.45 -8.56 -30.33
N ARG A 82 -11.79 -9.44 -31.08
CA ARG A 82 -10.49 -10.01 -30.77
C ARG A 82 -9.37 -9.01 -31.09
N ARG A 83 -8.66 -8.50 -30.08
CA ARG A 83 -7.29 -7.98 -30.25
C ARG A 83 -6.35 -8.63 -29.25
N VAL A 84 -5.58 -9.58 -29.77
CA VAL A 84 -4.42 -10.18 -29.12
C VAL A 84 -3.33 -9.10 -29.00
N LEU A 85 -3.08 -8.59 -27.80
CA LEU A 85 -1.83 -7.92 -27.48
C LEU A 85 -0.90 -8.96 -26.85
N LYS A 86 0.17 -9.25 -27.59
CA LYS A 86 1.21 -10.22 -27.24
C LYS A 86 1.89 -9.84 -25.93
N ASN A 87 2.14 -10.87 -25.14
CA ASN A 87 2.93 -10.87 -23.91
C ASN A 87 4.31 -10.22 -24.11
N SER A 88 4.73 -9.40 -23.15
CA SER A 88 6.14 -9.18 -22.82
C SER A 88 6.32 -9.48 -21.34
N GLU A 89 7.22 -10.41 -21.04
CA GLU A 89 7.54 -10.92 -19.70
C GLU A 89 7.79 -9.79 -18.69
N PRO A 90 7.27 -9.87 -17.44
CA PRO A 90 7.65 -8.90 -16.42
C PRO A 90 9.11 -9.12 -16.05
N ALA A 91 9.93 -8.09 -16.30
CA ALA A 91 11.33 -8.06 -15.90
C ALA A 91 11.45 -8.42 -14.41
N THR A 92 12.20 -9.48 -14.12
CA THR A 92 12.50 -9.90 -12.76
C THR A 92 13.33 -8.82 -12.07
N TYR A 93 12.76 -8.13 -11.07
CA TYR A 93 13.45 -7.13 -10.27
C TYR A 93 14.51 -7.82 -9.41
N LYS A 94 15.80 -7.59 -9.74
CA LYS A 94 16.94 -7.95 -8.88
C LYS A 94 17.32 -6.75 -8.03
N PRO A 95 17.14 -6.77 -6.69
CA PRO A 95 17.60 -5.69 -5.84
C PRO A 95 19.14 -5.61 -5.81
N GLN A 96 19.70 -4.41 -5.97
CA GLN A 96 21.15 -4.15 -6.02
C GLN A 96 21.81 -3.98 -4.63
N TYR A 97 21.30 -4.62 -3.58
CA TYR A 97 21.91 -4.55 -2.24
C TYR A 97 22.33 -5.92 -1.73
N ALA A 98 22.93 -6.73 -2.61
CA ALA A 98 23.36 -8.08 -2.26
C ALA A 98 24.83 -8.17 -1.81
N ASN A 99 25.55 -7.06 -1.58
CA ASN A 99 26.96 -7.11 -1.15
C ASN A 99 27.41 -5.92 -0.28
N VAL A 100 26.65 -5.58 0.77
CA VAL A 100 27.26 -4.81 1.87
C VAL A 100 28.03 -5.82 2.73
N LYS A 101 29.30 -6.05 2.39
CA LYS A 101 30.24 -6.70 3.31
C LYS A 101 30.37 -5.78 4.51
N CYS A 102 29.71 -6.15 5.61
CA CYS A 102 30.00 -5.58 6.93
C CYS A 102 31.45 -5.96 7.24
N SER A 103 32.39 -5.05 6.99
CA SER A 103 33.76 -5.17 7.46
C SER A 103 33.72 -5.03 8.97
N LEU A 104 33.82 -6.16 9.65
CA LEU A 104 34.08 -6.29 11.08
C LEU A 104 35.24 -5.36 11.46
N VAL A 105 34.94 -4.25 12.15
CA VAL A 105 35.97 -3.45 12.79
C VAL A 105 36.26 -4.09 14.14
N ARG A 106 37.34 -4.87 14.11
CA ARG A 106 38.30 -5.23 15.17
C ARG A 106 37.80 -5.60 16.56
#